data_AF-A0A838KL50-F1
#
_entry.id   AF-A0A838KL50-F1
#
_cell.length_a   1.000
_cell.length_b   1.000
_cell.length_c   1.000
_cell.angle_alpha   90.00
_cell.angle_beta   90.00
_cell.angle_gamma   90.00
#
_symmetry.space_group_name_H-M   'P 1'
#
loop_
_entity.id
_entity.type
_entity.pdbx_description
1 polymer ?
#
loop_
_entity_poly.entity_id
_entity_poly.type
_entity_poly.pdbx_seq_one_letter_code
_entity_poly.pdbx_strand_id
1 'polypeptide(L)'
;MSLDAAVDQTRTGDLWLFRGWSTADQAIRAVTNAPVNHVGMAVVLDDLPPLMWHAELGRGLLDVWTGTHHRGVQLHDLQSAVLQWSHRYGQRTWLRQLDAQVTRQMEDALLRTIARANGTPFPATAALASRWFLGRLRRPAPVESTYCAEVV
;
A
#
# COMPACT_ATOMS: atom_id res chain seq x y z
N MET A 1 4.98 5.04 21.66
CA MET A 1 6.06 5.22 20.66
C MET A 1 5.67 6.41 19.80
N SER A 2 6.58 7.35 19.54
CA SER A 2 6.36 8.43 18.57
C SER A 2 6.42 7.89 17.14
N LEU A 3 5.92 8.66 16.16
CA LEU A 3 6.07 8.28 14.76
C LEU A 3 7.55 8.18 14.39
N ASP A 4 8.36 9.19 14.73
CA ASP A 4 9.79 9.23 14.39
C ASP A 4 10.53 7.98 14.91
N ALA A 5 10.29 7.61 16.18
CA ALA A 5 10.89 6.40 16.74
C ALA A 5 10.43 5.11 16.04
N ALA A 6 9.20 5.08 15.50
CA ALA A 6 8.69 3.95 14.73
C ALA A 6 9.31 3.88 13.32
N VAL A 7 9.50 5.04 12.69
CA VAL A 7 10.19 5.16 11.40
C VAL A 7 11.65 4.71 11.53
N ASP A 8 12.36 5.18 12.57
CA ASP A 8 13.76 4.83 12.82
C ASP A 8 13.99 3.32 13.09
N GLN A 9 12.97 2.62 13.62
CA GLN A 9 13.03 1.18 13.91
C GLN A 9 12.54 0.31 12.74
N THR A 10 12.00 0.92 11.68
CA THR A 10 11.45 0.19 10.55
C THR A 10 12.55 -0.41 9.70
N ARG A 11 12.34 -1.65 9.22
CA ARG A 11 13.23 -2.36 8.31
C ARG A 11 12.50 -2.74 7.03
N THR A 12 13.26 -2.99 5.95
CA THR A 12 12.69 -3.50 4.70
C THR A 12 11.79 -4.72 4.96
N GLY A 13 10.58 -4.70 4.40
CA GLY A 13 9.58 -5.75 4.60
C GLY A 13 8.62 -5.55 5.77
N ASP A 14 8.94 -4.67 6.73
CA ASP A 14 8.00 -4.35 7.81
C ASP A 14 6.70 -3.74 7.25
N LEU A 15 5.57 -4.06 7.87
CA LEU A 15 4.26 -3.66 7.37
C LEU A 15 3.68 -2.49 8.14
N TRP A 16 3.21 -1.49 7.41
CA TRP A 16 2.43 -0.37 7.94
C TRP A 16 0.96 -0.61 7.62
N LEU A 17 0.17 -0.76 8.67
CA LEU A 17 -1.24 -1.13 8.60
C LEU A 17 -2.12 0.06 8.97
N PHE A 18 -3.19 0.26 8.21
CA PHE A 18 -4.09 1.39 8.42
C PHE A 18 -5.55 0.94 8.52
N ARG A 19 -6.31 1.66 9.34
CA ARG A 19 -7.72 1.38 9.60
C ARG A 19 -8.51 2.68 9.66
N GLY A 20 -9.32 2.92 8.64
CA GLY A 20 -10.29 4.01 8.62
C GLY A 20 -11.62 3.67 9.30
N TRP A 21 -12.47 4.65 9.51
CA TRP A 21 -13.76 4.49 10.22
C TRP A 21 -14.98 4.82 9.37
N SER A 22 -14.78 5.28 8.14
CA SER A 22 -15.86 5.62 7.23
C SER A 22 -16.70 4.40 6.85
N THR A 23 -17.88 4.64 6.28
CA THR A 23 -18.75 3.57 5.76
C THR A 23 -18.04 2.74 4.68
N ALA A 24 -17.25 3.38 3.82
CA ALA A 24 -16.43 2.70 2.82
C ALA A 24 -15.37 1.79 3.47
N ASP A 25 -14.69 2.29 4.51
CA ASP A 25 -13.67 1.50 5.23
C ASP A 25 -14.29 0.28 5.94
N GLN A 26 -15.48 0.47 6.52
CA GLN A 26 -16.23 -0.62 7.14
C GLN A 26 -16.64 -1.67 6.11
N ALA A 27 -17.10 -1.25 4.92
CA ALA A 27 -17.46 -2.16 3.84
C ALA A 27 -16.26 -2.99 3.34
N ILE A 28 -15.08 -2.36 3.15
CA ILE A 28 -13.86 -3.06 2.76
C ILE A 28 -13.54 -4.16 3.78
N ARG A 29 -13.47 -3.82 5.06
CA ARG A 29 -13.16 -4.78 6.14
C ARG A 29 -14.17 -5.92 6.22
N ALA A 30 -15.45 -5.63 6.04
CA ALA A 30 -16.50 -6.64 6.07
C ALA A 30 -16.37 -7.62 4.90
N VAL A 31 -16.09 -7.12 3.70
CA VAL A 31 -15.92 -7.95 2.49
C VAL A 31 -14.63 -8.77 2.54
N THR A 32 -13.53 -8.19 3.03
CA THR A 32 -12.23 -8.87 3.10
C THR A 32 -12.05 -9.71 4.36
N ASN A 33 -13.00 -9.66 5.30
CA ASN A 33 -12.88 -10.25 6.63
C ASN A 33 -11.56 -9.87 7.34
N ALA A 34 -11.12 -8.61 7.17
CA ALA A 34 -9.85 -8.11 7.68
C ALA A 34 -10.05 -6.95 8.67
N PRO A 35 -9.20 -6.81 9.71
CA PRO A 35 -9.30 -5.72 10.68
C PRO A 35 -8.82 -4.36 10.14
N VAL A 36 -8.17 -4.33 8.98
CA VAL A 36 -7.51 -3.18 8.34
C VAL A 36 -8.02 -2.99 6.91
N ASN A 37 -7.95 -1.78 6.38
CA ASN A 37 -8.43 -1.44 5.03
C ASN A 37 -7.30 -1.04 4.07
N HIS A 38 -6.09 -0.77 4.59
CA HIS A 38 -4.93 -0.43 3.79
C HIS A 38 -3.64 -0.97 4.42
N VAL A 39 -2.66 -1.27 3.57
CA VAL A 39 -1.33 -1.74 3.95
C VAL A 39 -0.29 -1.11 3.03
N GLY A 40 0.86 -0.77 3.60
CA GLY A 40 2.09 -0.48 2.87
C GLY A 40 3.25 -1.28 3.44
N MET A 41 4.24 -1.58 2.60
CA MET A 41 5.48 -2.24 3.00
C MET A 41 6.61 -1.23 3.08
N ALA A 42 7.43 -1.30 4.12
CA ALA A 42 8.63 -0.49 4.21
C ALA A 42 9.73 -0.96 3.25
N VAL A 43 10.44 0.01 2.67
CA VAL A 43 11.61 -0.17 1.83
C VAL A 43 12.71 0.72 2.43
N VAL A 44 13.66 0.10 3.12
CA VAL A 44 14.74 0.77 3.85
C VAL A 44 16.06 0.21 3.33
N LEU A 45 16.66 0.93 2.38
CA LEU A 45 17.80 0.45 1.60
C LEU A 45 19.00 1.38 1.83
N ASP A 46 20.13 0.80 2.22
CA ASP A 46 21.42 1.47 2.39
C ASP A 46 21.30 2.83 3.11
N ASP A 47 21.61 3.94 2.43
CA ASP A 47 21.59 5.31 2.94
C ASP A 47 20.35 6.12 2.53
N LEU A 48 19.36 5.47 1.90
CA LEU A 48 18.11 6.12 1.52
C LEU A 48 17.23 6.38 2.75
N PRO A 49 16.43 7.46 2.74
CA PRO A 49 15.38 7.63 3.74
C PRO A 49 14.40 6.44 3.68
N PRO A 50 13.75 6.06 4.80
CA PRO A 50 12.74 5.02 4.78
C PRO A 50 11.61 5.35 3.80
N LEU A 51 11.33 4.42 2.88
CA LEU A 51 10.27 4.57 1.89
C LEU A 51 9.13 3.59 2.17
N MET A 52 7.93 3.90 1.67
CA MET A 52 6.77 3.03 1.76
C MET A 52 6.27 2.68 0.36
N TRP A 53 6.29 1.39 0.06
CA TRP A 53 5.69 0.79 -1.13
C TRP A 53 4.23 0.46 -0.86
N HIS A 54 3.31 1.06 -1.61
CA HIS A 54 1.88 0.81 -1.47
C HIS A 54 1.09 1.26 -2.70
N ALA A 55 -0.18 0.87 -2.79
CA ALA A 55 -1.10 1.46 -3.76
C ALA A 55 -1.93 2.59 -3.13
N GLU A 56 -2.18 3.65 -3.89
CA GLU A 56 -3.08 4.74 -3.49
C GLU A 56 -4.02 5.12 -4.64
N LEU A 57 -5.28 5.43 -4.31
CA LEU A 57 -6.24 6.03 -5.25
C LEU A 57 -5.99 7.53 -5.47
N GLY A 58 -5.32 8.16 -4.51
CA GLY A 58 -4.89 9.55 -4.57
C GLY A 58 -3.61 9.74 -5.38
N ARG A 59 -3.26 11.01 -5.57
CA ARG A 59 -2.01 11.50 -6.16
C ARG A 59 -1.39 12.59 -5.28
N GLY A 60 -1.53 12.41 -3.97
CA GLY A 60 -1.27 13.44 -2.97
C GLY A 60 0.20 13.58 -2.59
N LEU A 61 1.00 12.55 -2.85
CA LEU A 61 2.44 12.52 -2.62
C LEU A 61 3.18 12.28 -3.94
N LEU A 62 4.46 12.66 -3.92
CA LEU A 62 5.38 12.43 -5.02
C LEU A 62 5.83 10.98 -4.98
N ASP A 63 5.59 10.24 -6.06
CA ASP A 63 6.23 8.95 -6.26
C ASP A 63 7.73 9.17 -6.48
N VAL A 64 8.56 8.75 -5.52
CA VAL A 64 10.00 9.00 -5.56
C VAL A 64 10.71 8.16 -6.62
N TRP A 65 10.06 7.10 -7.11
CA TRP A 65 10.59 6.25 -8.17
C TRP A 65 10.52 6.93 -9.55
N THR A 66 9.36 7.52 -9.91
CA THR A 66 9.17 8.22 -11.19
C THR A 66 9.44 9.72 -11.11
N GLY A 67 9.45 10.30 -9.92
CA GLY A 67 9.53 11.75 -9.72
C GLY A 67 8.25 12.49 -10.16
N THR A 68 7.10 11.81 -10.19
CA THR A 68 5.82 12.40 -10.62
C THR A 68 4.69 12.13 -9.63
N HIS A 69 3.57 12.85 -9.76
CA HIS A 69 2.35 12.56 -9.01
C HIS A 69 1.39 11.75 -9.88
N HIS A 70 1.13 10.51 -9.51
CA HIS A 70 0.19 9.66 -10.22
C HIS A 70 -0.68 8.86 -9.24
N ARG A 71 -1.49 7.94 -9.78
CA ARG A 71 -2.31 7.02 -8.98
C ARG A 71 -1.76 5.62 -9.11
N GLY A 72 -2.29 4.72 -8.31
CA GLY A 72 -1.95 3.31 -8.35
C GLY A 72 -0.79 3.00 -7.41
N VAL A 73 -0.02 2.00 -7.78
CA VAL A 73 1.12 1.51 -7.01
C VAL A 73 2.28 2.50 -7.08
N GLN A 74 2.79 2.92 -5.93
CA GLN A 74 3.73 4.03 -5.78
C GLN A 74 4.73 3.75 -4.65
N LEU A 75 5.87 4.42 -4.71
CA LEU A 75 6.89 4.46 -3.68
C LEU A 75 6.98 5.88 -3.12
N HIS A 76 6.67 6.05 -1.84
CA HIS A 76 6.67 7.36 -1.19
C HIS A 76 7.71 7.42 -0.07
N ASP A 77 8.08 8.63 0.36
CA ASP A 77 8.67 8.83 1.68
C ASP A 77 7.73 8.25 2.76
N LEU A 78 8.27 7.39 3.63
CA LEU A 78 7.46 6.61 4.56
C LEU A 78 6.76 7.50 5.58
N GLN A 79 7.49 8.45 6.18
CA GLN A 79 6.94 9.33 7.21
C GLN A 79 5.81 10.19 6.62
N SER A 80 6.04 10.78 5.44
CA SER A 80 5.05 11.56 4.71
C SER A 80 3.79 10.75 4.38
N ALA A 81 3.97 9.51 3.94
CA ALA A 81 2.86 8.63 3.63
C ALA A 81 2.06 8.26 4.89
N VAL A 82 2.73 7.87 5.97
CA VAL A 82 2.07 7.58 7.26
C VAL A 82 1.31 8.80 7.79
N LEU A 83 1.89 10.00 7.69
CA LEU A 83 1.22 11.24 8.07
C LEU A 83 -0.01 11.52 7.20
N GLN A 84 0.05 11.28 5.89
CA GLN A 84 -1.11 11.43 5.02
C GLN A 84 -2.24 10.48 5.43
N TRP A 85 -1.95 9.20 5.66
CA TRP A 85 -2.96 8.24 6.10
C TRP A 85 -3.53 8.56 7.48
N SER A 86 -2.68 9.01 8.41
CA SER A 86 -3.10 9.28 9.78
C SER A 86 -3.87 10.59 9.91
N HIS A 87 -3.42 11.67 9.26
CA HIS A 87 -4.00 13.01 9.40
C HIS A 87 -5.04 13.33 8.33
N ARG A 88 -4.68 13.18 7.04
CA ARG A 88 -5.59 13.54 5.94
C ARG A 88 -6.73 12.53 5.80
N TYR A 89 -6.41 11.24 5.89
CA TYR A 89 -7.42 10.18 5.80
C TYR A 89 -7.98 9.76 7.17
N GLY A 90 -7.47 10.32 8.27
CA GLY A 90 -7.98 10.08 9.61
C GLY A 90 -7.90 8.61 10.05
N GLN A 91 -6.99 7.84 9.47
CA GLN A 91 -6.87 6.41 9.75
C GLN A 91 -6.03 6.18 11.00
N ARG A 92 -6.38 5.12 11.74
CA ARG A 92 -5.51 4.63 12.79
C ARG A 92 -4.40 3.78 12.16
N THR A 93 -3.18 3.93 12.67
CA THR A 93 -1.97 3.35 12.07
C THR A 93 -1.27 2.42 13.04
N TRP A 94 -0.71 1.32 12.53
CA TRP A 94 0.12 0.37 13.28
C TRP A 94 1.33 -0.05 12.45
N LEU A 95 2.45 -0.29 13.13
CA LEU A 95 3.63 -0.96 12.57
C LEU A 95 3.60 -2.44 12.97
N ARG A 96 3.82 -3.33 12.01
CA ARG A 96 4.00 -4.77 12.22
C ARG A 96 5.38 -5.15 11.66
N GLN A 97 6.33 -5.33 12.57
CA GLN A 97 7.66 -5.78 12.19
C GLN A 97 7.65 -7.27 11.86
N LEU A 98 8.39 -7.63 10.81
CA LEU A 98 8.57 -9.02 10.41
C LEU A 98 9.88 -9.57 10.99
N ASP A 99 9.84 -10.80 11.47
CA ASP A 99 11.01 -11.50 11.97
C ASP A 99 11.62 -12.33 10.84
N ALA A 100 12.35 -11.66 9.96
CA ALA A 100 13.06 -12.27 8.84
C ALA A 100 14.35 -11.50 8.57
N GLN A 101 15.42 -12.23 8.25
CA GLN A 101 16.66 -11.62 7.78
C GLN A 101 16.50 -11.25 6.30
N VAL A 102 16.53 -9.95 6.00
CA VAL A 102 16.51 -9.44 4.62
C VAL A 102 17.91 -9.57 4.02
N THR A 103 18.00 -10.15 2.83
CA THR A 103 19.26 -10.29 2.09
C THR A 103 19.32 -9.29 0.93
N ARG A 104 20.53 -8.98 0.44
CA ARG A 104 20.72 -8.13 -0.74
C ARG A 104 19.97 -8.65 -1.97
N GLN A 105 19.90 -9.97 -2.14
CA GLN A 105 19.15 -10.58 -3.25
C GLN A 105 17.63 -10.31 -3.15
N MET A 106 17.09 -10.24 -1.93
CA MET A 106 15.69 -9.89 -1.70
C MET A 106 15.45 -8.40 -1.98
N GLU A 107 16.37 -7.52 -1.58
CA GLU A 107 16.32 -6.08 -1.90
C GLU A 107 16.39 -5.85 -3.41
N ASP A 108 17.30 -6.53 -4.13
CA ASP A 108 17.38 -6.47 -5.59
C ASP A 108 16.09 -6.94 -6.26
N ALA A 109 15.48 -8.01 -5.73
CA ALA A 109 14.21 -8.54 -6.23
C ALA A 109 13.06 -7.57 -5.98
N LEU A 110 13.05 -6.91 -4.82
CA LEU A 110 12.11 -5.86 -4.47
C LEU A 110 12.22 -4.68 -5.45
N LEU A 111 13.43 -4.17 -5.71
CA LEU A 111 13.65 -3.08 -6.67
C LEU A 111 13.17 -3.45 -8.08
N ARG A 112 13.41 -4.68 -8.53
CA ARG A 112 12.87 -5.19 -9.82
C ARG A 112 11.34 -5.28 -9.81
N THR A 113 10.73 -5.58 -8.67
CA THR A 113 9.27 -5.59 -8.54
C THR A 113 8.70 -4.19 -8.58
N ILE A 114 9.30 -3.24 -7.86
CA ILE A 114 8.93 -1.82 -7.91
C ILE A 114 9.02 -1.30 -9.34
N ALA A 115 10.14 -1.53 -10.02
CA ALA A 115 10.36 -1.10 -11.39
C ALA A 115 9.29 -1.61 -12.38
N ARG A 116 8.75 -2.81 -12.16
CA ARG A 116 7.73 -3.43 -13.02
C ARG A 116 6.31 -3.00 -12.67
N ALA A 117 6.03 -2.83 -11.38
CA ALA A 117 4.67 -2.64 -10.87
C ALA A 117 4.31 -1.17 -10.61
N ASN A 118 5.28 -0.27 -10.51
CA ASN A 118 5.02 1.15 -10.28
C ASN A 118 4.08 1.71 -11.36
N GLY A 119 3.07 2.47 -10.92
CA GLY A 119 2.03 3.03 -11.78
C GLY A 119 0.89 2.06 -12.13
N THR A 120 0.97 0.79 -11.73
CA THR A 120 -0.14 -0.16 -11.97
C THR A 120 -1.41 0.36 -11.29
N PRO A 121 -2.54 0.47 -12.02
CA PRO A 121 -3.75 1.07 -11.46
C PRO A 121 -4.37 0.20 -10.36
N PHE A 122 -4.91 0.88 -9.35
CA PHE A 122 -5.75 0.25 -8.34
C PHE A 122 -7.12 -0.13 -8.94
N PRO A 123 -7.76 -1.24 -8.53
CA PRO A 123 -9.08 -1.62 -9.03
C PRO A 123 -10.06 -0.49 -8.76
N ALA A 124 -10.66 0.05 -9.82
CA ALA A 124 -11.75 0.99 -9.65
C ALA A 124 -12.85 0.28 -8.84
N THR A 125 -13.35 0.91 -7.78
CA THR A 125 -14.49 0.41 -7.00
C THR A 125 -15.72 0.08 -7.87
N ALA A 126 -15.85 0.72 -9.04
CA ALA A 126 -16.84 0.36 -10.06
C ALA A 126 -16.60 -1.02 -10.70
N ALA A 127 -15.36 -1.44 -10.90
CA ALA A 127 -15.00 -2.77 -11.37
C ALA A 127 -15.32 -3.85 -10.33
N LEU A 128 -15.25 -3.52 -9.03
CA LEU A 128 -15.68 -4.41 -7.94
C LEU A 128 -17.20 -4.61 -7.92
N ALA A 129 -17.98 -3.53 -8.01
CA ALA A 129 -19.44 -3.60 -8.06
C ALA A 129 -19.93 -4.31 -9.33
N SER A 130 -19.30 -4.01 -10.48
CA SER A 130 -19.62 -4.70 -11.73
C SER A 130 -19.19 -6.16 -11.70
N ARG A 131 -18.06 -6.53 -11.06
CA ARG A 131 -17.64 -7.93 -10.87
C ARG A 131 -18.59 -8.71 -9.96
N TRP A 132 -19.06 -8.12 -8.87
CA TRP A 132 -20.07 -8.76 -8.03
C TRP A 132 -21.39 -8.99 -8.80
N PHE A 133 -21.82 -8.00 -9.59
CA PHE A 133 -23.00 -8.10 -10.43
C PHE A 133 -22.84 -9.09 -11.60
N LEU A 134 -21.70 -9.05 -12.30
CA LEU A 134 -21.37 -9.95 -13.42
C LEU A 134 -21.04 -11.38 -12.95
N GLY A 135 -20.56 -11.53 -11.72
CA GLY A 135 -20.38 -12.82 -11.04
C GLY A 135 -21.72 -13.53 -10.80
N ARG A 136 -22.79 -12.77 -10.48
CA ARG A 136 -24.16 -13.32 -10.49
C ARG A 136 -24.63 -13.75 -11.88
N LEU A 137 -24.05 -13.17 -12.93
CA LEU A 137 -24.38 -13.45 -14.34
C LEU A 137 -23.38 -14.44 -15.01
N ARG A 138 -22.45 -15.03 -14.25
CA ARG A 138 -21.43 -16.00 -14.71
C ARG A 138 -20.64 -15.56 -15.96
N ARG A 139 -20.28 -14.27 -16.06
CA ARG A 139 -19.45 -13.76 -17.16
C ARG A 139 -17.97 -13.61 -16.74
N PRO A 140 -17.00 -14.05 -17.56
CA PRO A 140 -15.58 -13.81 -17.30
C PRO A 140 -15.28 -12.31 -17.46
N ALA A 141 -14.54 -11.74 -16.51
CA ALA A 141 -14.11 -10.33 -16.52
C ALA A 141 -12.58 -10.25 -16.74
N PRO A 142 -12.08 -9.33 -17.58
CA PRO A 142 -10.64 -9.11 -17.74
C PRO A 142 -10.00 -8.58 -16.45
N VAL A 143 -8.70 -8.80 -16.28
CA VAL A 143 -7.92 -8.52 -15.06
C VAL A 143 -6.79 -7.53 -15.38
N GLU A 144 -6.95 -6.26 -15.03
CA GLU A 144 -5.85 -5.28 -15.00
C GLU A 144 -6.04 -4.30 -13.84
N SER A 145 -5.82 -4.78 -12.61
CA SER A 145 -5.88 -3.95 -11.40
C SER A 145 -5.34 -4.66 -10.17
N THR A 146 -4.56 -3.99 -9.32
CA THR A 146 -3.90 -4.62 -8.15
C THR A 146 -4.29 -3.98 -6.81
N TYR A 147 -4.69 -4.79 -5.82
CA TYR A 147 -5.04 -4.30 -4.47
C TYR A 147 -3.79 -3.99 -3.62
N CYS A 148 -3.93 -3.19 -2.57
CA CYS A 148 -2.82 -2.81 -1.68
C CYS A 148 -2.17 -4.04 -1.03
N ALA A 149 -2.98 -5.05 -0.71
CA ALA A 149 -2.49 -6.33 -0.17
C ALA A 149 -1.91 -7.28 -1.23
N GLU A 150 -2.12 -7.02 -2.53
CA GLU A 150 -1.54 -7.85 -3.60
C GLU A 150 -0.17 -7.32 -4.07
N VAL A 151 0.14 -6.05 -3.78
CA VAL A 151 1.45 -5.46 -4.09
C VAL A 151 2.46 -5.52 -2.95
N VAL A 152 1.99 -5.87 -1.75
CA VAL A 152 2.79 -6.01 -0.52
C VAL A 152 3.09 -7.47 -0.25
#